data_AF-A0A2U1VGG6-F1
#
_entry.id   AF-A0A2U1VGG6-F1
#
_cell.length_a   1.000
_cell.length_b   1.000
_cell.length_c   1.000
_cell.angle_alpha   90.00
_cell.angle_beta   90.00
_cell.angle_gamma   90.00
#
_symmetry.space_group_name_H-M   'P 1'
#
loop_
_entity.id
_entity.type
_entity.pdbx_description
1 polymer ?
#
loop_
_entity_poly.entity_id
_entity_poly.type
_entity_poly.pdbx_seq_one_letter_code
_entity_poly.pdbx_strand_id
1 'polypeptide(L)'
;MSNRVVNVLAAASVAGMLFATFGLSAAGAADPAEQVKDRQQTMKKLGGGMGAVAKYVKNEGATAEDAAKGVATVLAVSKMDPKAIFPEGTAVGVADSAAKPELWKDWNDTQKRWAAVQPAATQLEAAIKGGDRAQIAQALGATSKTCGGCHEDFRVKKN
;
A
#
# COMPACT_ATOMS: atom_id res chain seq x y z
N MET A 1 19.57 -83.70 -22.38
CA MET A 1 18.38 -84.23 -23.07
C MET A 1 17.21 -83.29 -22.82
N SER A 2 16.75 -82.67 -23.92
CA SER A 2 15.48 -81.98 -24.18
C SER A 2 14.72 -81.21 -23.10
N ASN A 3 14.76 -79.88 -23.28
CA ASN A 3 13.62 -78.97 -23.43
C ASN A 3 12.30 -79.32 -22.75
N ARG A 4 11.78 -78.38 -21.95
CA ARG A 4 10.44 -77.78 -22.19
C ARG A 4 10.35 -76.32 -21.74
N VAL A 5 10.36 -75.46 -22.76
CA VAL A 5 9.46 -74.31 -23.04
C VAL A 5 9.22 -73.20 -22.00
N VAL A 6 9.88 -72.07 -22.28
CA VAL A 6 9.36 -70.68 -22.43
C VAL A 6 8.06 -70.25 -21.75
N ASN A 7 8.16 -69.15 -21.00
CA ASN A 7 7.38 -67.92 -21.24
C ASN A 7 8.25 -66.71 -20.79
N VAL A 8 8.98 -66.09 -21.71
CA VAL A 8 8.65 -64.79 -22.33
C VAL A 8 8.64 -63.61 -21.34
N LEU A 9 9.80 -62.97 -21.29
CA LEU A 9 10.05 -61.52 -21.28
C LEU A 9 8.80 -60.61 -21.32
N ALA A 10 8.72 -59.66 -20.40
CA ALA A 10 8.60 -58.24 -20.75
C ALA A 10 8.88 -57.36 -19.52
N ALA A 11 10.03 -56.72 -19.52
CA ALA A 11 10.26 -55.50 -18.77
C ALA A 11 9.39 -54.39 -19.36
N ALA A 12 8.73 -53.60 -18.49
CA ALA A 12 8.22 -52.28 -18.85
C ALA A 12 8.23 -51.40 -17.61
N SER A 13 9.36 -50.76 -17.38
CA SER A 13 9.49 -49.58 -16.52
C SER A 13 8.63 -48.47 -17.11
N VAL A 14 7.56 -48.06 -16.42
CA VAL A 14 6.90 -46.77 -16.68
C VAL A 14 6.65 -46.10 -15.34
N ALA A 15 7.46 -45.10 -15.06
CA ALA A 15 7.25 -44.10 -14.04
C ALA A 15 5.95 -43.34 -14.37
N GLY A 16 4.85 -43.73 -13.73
CA GLY A 16 3.60 -42.98 -13.73
C GLY A 16 3.64 -41.93 -12.63
N MET A 17 4.21 -40.77 -12.94
CA MET A 17 4.18 -39.59 -12.07
C MET A 17 2.72 -39.13 -11.95
N LEU A 18 2.07 -39.51 -10.84
CA LEU A 18 0.78 -38.98 -10.46
C LEU A 18 0.96 -37.49 -10.17
N PHE A 19 0.74 -36.67 -11.20
CA PHE A 19 0.45 -35.26 -11.03
C PHE A 19 -0.84 -35.16 -10.21
N ALA A 20 -0.67 -34.96 -8.90
CA ALA A 20 -1.71 -34.34 -8.11
C ALA A 20 -1.95 -32.95 -8.71
N THR A 21 -2.98 -32.84 -9.56
CA THR A 21 -3.56 -31.54 -9.89
C THR A 21 -4.18 -31.02 -8.60
N PHE A 22 -3.36 -30.36 -7.79
CA PHE A 22 -3.82 -29.44 -6.77
C PHE A 22 -4.48 -28.30 -7.54
N GLY A 23 -5.78 -28.49 -7.85
CA GLY A 23 -6.66 -27.42 -8.23
C GLY A 23 -6.71 -26.49 -7.02
N LEU A 24 -5.75 -25.57 -6.95
CA LEU A 24 -5.80 -24.46 -6.03
C LEU A 24 -7.06 -23.69 -6.43
N SER A 25 -8.14 -23.91 -5.69
CA SER A 25 -9.26 -22.99 -5.67
C SER A 25 -8.68 -21.62 -5.34
N ALA A 26 -8.50 -20.77 -6.36
CA ALA A 26 -8.15 -19.37 -6.18
C ALA A 26 -9.37 -18.67 -5.58
N ALA A 27 -9.58 -18.89 -4.29
CA ALA A 27 -10.43 -18.05 -3.48
C ALA A 27 -9.74 -16.68 -3.34
N GLY A 28 -10.02 -15.78 -4.29
CA GLY A 28 -10.15 -14.35 -4.08
C GLY A 28 -8.92 -13.54 -3.65
N ALA A 29 -7.73 -13.75 -4.23
CA ALA A 29 -6.71 -12.70 -4.20
C ALA A 29 -7.08 -11.64 -5.25
N ALA A 30 -7.33 -10.40 -4.82
CA ALA A 30 -7.57 -9.29 -5.74
C ALA A 30 -6.39 -9.15 -6.72
N ASP A 31 -6.68 -8.80 -7.98
CA ASP A 31 -5.68 -8.58 -9.02
C ASP A 31 -4.64 -7.55 -8.53
N PRO A 32 -3.31 -7.82 -8.60
CA PRO A 32 -2.29 -6.85 -8.24
C PRO A 32 -2.48 -5.47 -8.89
N ALA A 33 -3.01 -5.40 -10.11
CA ALA A 33 -3.34 -4.13 -10.75
C ALA A 33 -4.50 -3.38 -10.06
N GLU A 34 -5.51 -4.10 -9.58
CA GLU A 34 -6.60 -3.53 -8.78
C GLU A 34 -6.10 -3.04 -7.43
N GLN A 35 -5.22 -3.80 -6.76
CA GLN A 35 -4.58 -3.39 -5.52
C GLN A 35 -3.74 -2.12 -5.68
N VAL A 36 -3.01 -1.98 -6.80
CA VAL A 36 -2.28 -0.74 -7.14
C VAL A 36 -3.25 0.44 -7.24
N LYS A 37 -4.38 0.26 -7.94
CA LYS A 37 -5.41 1.29 -8.11
C LYS A 37 -6.04 1.69 -6.78
N ASP A 38 -6.38 0.74 -5.91
CA ASP A 38 -6.97 1.00 -4.60
C ASP A 38 -6.03 1.78 -3.69
N ARG A 39 -4.74 1.40 -3.68
CA ARG A 39 -3.70 2.18 -3.00
C ARG A 39 -3.64 3.61 -3.54
N GLN A 40 -3.61 3.80 -4.85
CA GLN A 40 -3.53 5.14 -5.45
C GLN A 40 -4.76 6.00 -5.11
N GLN A 41 -5.96 5.42 -5.11
CA GLN A 41 -7.17 6.11 -4.68
C GLN A 41 -7.08 6.53 -3.22
N THR A 42 -6.56 5.66 -2.35
CA THR A 42 -6.32 5.95 -0.94
C THR A 42 -5.32 7.09 -0.77
N MET A 43 -4.19 7.06 -1.49
CA MET A 43 -3.21 8.14 -1.49
C MET A 43 -3.77 9.46 -2.06
N LYS A 44 -4.68 9.39 -3.04
CA LYS A 44 -5.38 10.57 -3.58
C LYS A 44 -6.31 11.19 -2.55
N LYS A 45 -7.03 10.37 -1.76
CA LYS A 45 -7.86 10.84 -0.65
C LYS A 45 -7.02 11.52 0.43
N LEU A 46 -5.89 10.92 0.82
CA LEU A 46 -4.92 11.52 1.74
C LEU A 46 -4.43 12.89 1.22
N GLY A 47 -3.96 12.94 -0.03
CA GLY A 47 -3.48 14.16 -0.66
C GLY A 47 -4.56 15.24 -0.77
N GLY A 48 -5.79 14.85 -1.10
CA GLY A 48 -6.94 15.75 -1.13
C GLY A 48 -7.27 16.34 0.24
N GLY A 49 -7.25 15.53 1.30
CA GLY A 49 -7.47 15.99 2.67
C GLY A 49 -6.41 16.99 3.14
N MET A 50 -5.13 16.66 2.93
CA MET A 50 -4.03 17.60 3.22
C MET A 50 -4.13 18.88 2.38
N GLY A 51 -4.55 18.77 1.12
CA GLY A 51 -4.78 19.91 0.23
C GLY A 51 -5.91 20.83 0.71
N ALA A 52 -6.99 20.29 1.28
CA ALA A 52 -8.06 21.09 1.87
C ALA A 52 -7.56 21.92 3.05
N VAL A 53 -6.75 21.32 3.94
CA VAL A 53 -6.12 22.03 5.04
C VAL A 53 -5.18 23.12 4.53
N ALA A 54 -4.36 22.82 3.51
CA ALA A 54 -3.47 23.81 2.90
C ALA A 54 -4.23 25.01 2.32
N LYS A 55 -5.31 24.76 1.56
CA LYS A 55 -6.17 25.81 1.02
C LYS A 55 -6.81 26.66 2.12
N TYR A 56 -7.24 26.04 3.22
CA TYR A 56 -7.82 26.77 4.34
C TYR A 56 -6.81 27.71 5.02
N VAL A 57 -5.59 27.23 5.23
CA VAL A 57 -4.47 28.02 5.78
C VAL A 57 -4.12 29.18 4.85
N LYS A 58 -4.06 28.94 3.54
CA LYS A 58 -3.73 29.95 2.52
C LYS A 58 -4.88 30.86 2.12
N ASN A 59 -6.07 30.66 2.70
CA ASN A 59 -7.29 31.39 2.32
C ASN A 59 -7.68 31.23 0.84
N GLU A 60 -7.44 30.05 0.27
CA GLU A 60 -7.71 29.68 -1.14
C GLU A 60 -9.07 28.96 -1.29
N GLY A 61 -10.11 29.46 -0.61
CA GLY A 61 -11.51 29.03 -0.80
C GLY A 61 -11.95 27.77 -0.05
N ALA A 62 -11.10 27.12 0.75
CA ALA A 62 -11.53 26.06 1.66
C ALA A 62 -11.99 26.62 3.01
N THR A 63 -13.00 26.01 3.60
CA THR A 63 -13.53 26.37 4.93
C THR A 63 -12.80 25.62 6.05
N ALA A 64 -13.03 26.02 7.31
CA ALA A 64 -12.53 25.28 8.46
C ALA A 64 -13.12 23.86 8.53
N GLU A 65 -14.38 23.69 8.07
CA GLU A 65 -15.02 22.39 7.98
C GLU A 65 -14.36 21.49 6.93
N ASP A 66 -13.95 22.05 5.78
CA ASP A 66 -13.21 21.30 4.76
C ASP A 66 -11.84 20.83 5.30
N ALA A 67 -11.14 21.69 6.05
CA ALA A 67 -9.90 21.33 6.71
C ALA A 67 -10.12 20.20 7.75
N ALA A 68 -11.19 20.30 8.54
CA ALA A 68 -11.55 19.28 9.52
C ALA A 68 -11.89 17.93 8.86
N LYS A 69 -12.69 17.91 7.78
CA LYS A 69 -12.97 16.70 6.99
C LYS A 69 -11.70 16.13 6.35
N GLY A 70 -10.82 17.02 5.89
CA GLY A 70 -9.53 16.66 5.31
C GLY A 70 -8.64 15.91 6.30
N VAL A 71 -8.41 16.47 7.49
CA VAL A 71 -7.59 15.82 8.52
C VAL A 71 -8.25 14.55 9.08
N ALA A 72 -9.58 14.50 9.19
CA ALA A 72 -10.30 13.30 9.58
C ALA A 72 -10.07 12.14 8.60
N THR A 73 -10.02 12.43 7.30
CA THR A 73 -9.65 11.45 6.26
C THR A 73 -8.23 10.94 6.46
N VAL A 74 -7.29 11.83 6.77
CA VAL A 74 -5.89 11.45 7.06
C VAL A 74 -5.80 10.53 8.27
N LEU A 75 -6.50 10.87 9.34
CA LEU A 75 -6.56 10.05 10.56
C LEU A 75 -7.16 8.66 10.29
N ALA A 76 -8.27 8.58 9.54
CA ALA A 76 -8.91 7.32 9.22
C ALA A 76 -7.98 6.39 8.44
N VAL A 77 -7.30 6.91 7.41
CA VAL A 77 -6.36 6.12 6.60
C VAL A 77 -5.10 5.75 7.39
N SER A 78 -4.58 6.65 8.23
CA SER A 78 -3.37 6.36 9.04
C SER A 78 -3.52 5.18 10.00
N LYS A 79 -4.75 4.81 10.33
CA LYS A 79 -5.09 3.66 11.19
C LYS A 79 -5.21 2.34 10.42
N MET A 80 -5.21 2.38 9.09
CA MET A 80 -5.26 1.16 8.26
C MET A 80 -3.94 0.40 8.37
N ASP A 81 -4.01 -0.93 8.27
CA ASP A 81 -2.80 -1.76 8.20
C ASP A 81 -2.02 -1.42 6.92
N PRO A 82 -0.73 -1.02 7.02
CA PRO A 82 0.08 -0.75 5.84
C PRO A 82 0.18 -1.95 4.90
N LYS A 83 0.04 -3.20 5.36
CA LYS A 83 0.03 -4.38 4.47
C LYS A 83 -1.19 -4.43 3.56
N ALA A 84 -2.34 -3.91 4.01
CA ALA A 84 -3.53 -3.80 3.19
C ALA A 84 -3.39 -2.68 2.15
N ILE A 85 -2.60 -1.64 2.45
CA ILE A 85 -2.33 -0.52 1.54
C ILE A 85 -1.21 -0.84 0.54
N PHE A 86 -0.21 -1.61 0.96
CA PHE A 86 0.95 -1.99 0.15
C PHE A 86 1.12 -3.52 0.10
N PRO A 87 0.18 -4.26 -0.53
CA PRO A 87 0.36 -5.70 -0.73
C PRO A 87 1.65 -6.00 -1.48
N GLU A 88 2.31 -7.11 -1.13
CA GLU A 88 3.48 -7.59 -1.87
C GLU A 88 3.13 -7.87 -3.34
N GLY A 89 4.10 -7.74 -4.23
CA GLY A 89 3.87 -7.92 -5.66
C GLY A 89 3.17 -6.74 -6.35
N THR A 90 3.08 -5.57 -5.72
CA THR A 90 2.48 -4.35 -6.30
C THR A 90 3.50 -3.23 -6.57
N ALA A 91 4.76 -3.61 -6.73
CA ALA A 91 5.88 -2.71 -7.03
C ALA A 91 5.78 -2.09 -8.43
N VAL A 92 6.71 -1.18 -8.75
CA VAL A 92 6.97 -0.75 -10.13
C VAL A 92 7.01 -1.94 -11.09
N GLY A 93 6.45 -1.77 -12.28
CA GLY A 93 6.25 -2.85 -13.26
C GLY A 93 4.87 -3.52 -13.16
N VAL A 94 4.10 -3.27 -12.09
CA VAL A 94 2.69 -3.67 -12.00
C VAL A 94 1.80 -2.45 -12.23
N ALA A 95 1.02 -2.50 -13.31
CA ALA A 95 0.23 -1.37 -13.80
C ALA A 95 1.08 -0.07 -13.85
N ASP A 96 0.56 1.04 -13.32
CA ASP A 96 1.24 2.33 -13.23
C ASP A 96 1.82 2.61 -11.82
N SER A 97 2.11 1.54 -11.07
CA SER A 97 2.68 1.62 -9.73
C SER A 97 3.98 2.44 -9.70
N ALA A 98 4.05 3.37 -8.75
CA ALA A 98 5.26 4.13 -8.45
C ALA A 98 5.96 3.65 -7.16
N ALA A 99 5.50 2.54 -6.55
CA ALA A 99 6.08 2.01 -5.32
C ALA A 99 7.38 1.25 -5.65
N LYS A 100 8.52 1.74 -5.16
CA LYS A 100 9.81 1.09 -5.38
C LYS A 100 9.89 -0.23 -4.59
N PRO A 101 10.63 -1.26 -5.06
CA PRO A 101 10.78 -2.53 -4.35
C PRO A 101 11.33 -2.38 -2.92
N GLU A 102 12.10 -1.32 -2.67
CA GLU A 102 12.68 -0.97 -1.36
C GLU A 102 11.61 -0.82 -0.27
N LEU A 103 10.38 -0.44 -0.63
CA LEU A 103 9.25 -0.35 0.30
C LEU A 103 9.02 -1.66 1.07
N TRP A 104 9.19 -2.81 0.41
CA TRP A 104 9.03 -4.13 1.00
C TRP A 104 10.33 -4.70 1.56
N LYS A 105 11.49 -4.36 0.97
CA LYS A 105 12.80 -4.77 1.51
C LYS A 105 13.04 -4.17 2.90
N ASP A 106 12.64 -2.92 3.09
CA ASP A 106 12.80 -2.18 4.35
C ASP A 106 11.46 -2.07 5.10
N TRP A 107 10.69 -3.15 5.16
CA TRP A 107 9.31 -3.14 5.68
C TRP A 107 9.17 -2.55 7.10
N ASN A 108 10.15 -2.79 7.97
CA ASN A 108 10.16 -2.19 9.32
C ASN A 108 10.18 -0.66 9.27
N ASP A 109 10.99 -0.06 8.40
CA ASP A 109 11.04 1.39 8.24
C ASP A 109 9.75 1.92 7.60
N THR A 110 9.19 1.21 6.61
CA THR A 110 7.87 1.51 6.04
C THR A 110 6.79 1.55 7.12
N GLN A 111 6.71 0.53 7.98
CA GLN A 111 5.74 0.46 9.08
C GLN A 111 5.94 1.60 10.08
N LYS A 112 7.20 1.89 10.45
CA LYS A 112 7.53 2.98 11.36
C LYS A 112 7.08 4.34 10.80
N ARG A 113 7.34 4.61 9.51
CA ARG A 113 6.94 5.85 8.85
C ARG A 113 5.43 5.95 8.70
N TRP A 114 4.75 4.85 8.39
CA TRP A 114 3.29 4.80 8.36
C TRP A 114 2.68 5.14 9.72
N ALA A 115 3.18 4.52 10.79
CA ALA A 115 2.72 4.76 12.16
C ALA A 115 2.95 6.21 12.62
N ALA A 116 3.97 6.89 12.09
CA ALA A 116 4.25 8.30 12.41
C ALA A 116 3.21 9.29 11.84
N VAL A 117 2.42 8.89 10.84
CA VAL A 117 1.38 9.76 10.25
C VAL A 117 0.26 10.04 11.24
N GLN A 118 -0.18 9.03 11.99
CA GLN A 118 -1.30 9.15 12.93
C GLN A 118 -1.07 10.25 13.99
N PRO A 119 0.03 10.26 14.78
CA PRO A 119 0.25 11.32 15.78
C PRO A 119 0.39 12.70 15.16
N ALA A 120 1.03 12.83 13.99
CA ALA A 120 1.13 14.11 13.28
C ALA A 120 -0.24 14.62 12.83
N ALA A 121 -1.09 13.74 12.30
CA ALA A 121 -2.46 14.07 11.93
C ALA A 121 -3.33 14.43 13.15
N THR A 122 -3.12 13.79 14.31
CA THR A 122 -3.80 14.16 15.57
C THR A 122 -3.43 15.56 16.02
N GLN A 123 -2.14 15.93 15.93
CA GLN A 123 -1.68 17.29 16.23
C GLN A 123 -2.27 18.31 15.25
N LEU A 124 -2.35 17.96 13.96
CA LEU A 124 -2.98 18.80 12.95
C LEU A 124 -4.47 19.02 13.23
N GLU A 125 -5.19 17.96 13.63
CA GLU A 125 -6.60 18.07 14.01
C GLU A 125 -6.79 18.99 15.22
N ALA A 126 -5.94 18.88 16.24
CA ALA A 126 -5.96 19.76 17.40
C ALA A 126 -5.71 21.23 17.01
N ALA A 127 -4.75 21.49 16.13
CA ALA A 127 -4.49 22.84 15.62
C ALA A 127 -5.69 23.40 14.84
N ILE A 128 -6.34 22.58 14.01
CA ILE A 128 -7.55 22.97 13.27
C ILE A 128 -8.68 23.35 14.23
N LYS A 129 -8.88 22.57 15.30
CA LYS A 129 -9.87 22.88 16.36
C LYS A 129 -9.54 24.18 17.11
N GLY A 130 -8.26 24.52 17.23
CA GLY A 130 -7.81 25.79 17.83
C GLY A 130 -8.03 27.01 16.95
N GLY A 131 -8.16 26.85 15.63
CA GLY A 131 -8.53 27.92 14.68
C GLY A 131 -7.41 28.92 14.32
N ASP A 132 -6.26 28.86 14.98
CA ASP A 132 -5.09 29.69 14.63
C ASP A 132 -4.43 29.16 13.35
N ARG A 133 -4.59 29.89 12.24
CA ARG A 133 -4.04 29.52 10.93
C ARG A 133 -2.52 29.36 10.93
N ALA A 134 -1.77 30.09 11.75
CA ALA A 134 -0.32 29.95 11.82
C ALA A 134 0.06 28.61 12.49
N GLN A 135 -0.64 28.23 13.56
CA GLN A 135 -0.46 26.93 14.21
C GLN A 135 -0.89 25.78 13.30
N ILE A 136 -1.97 25.95 12.54
CA ILE A 136 -2.41 24.97 11.54
C ILE A 136 -1.36 24.84 10.44
N ALA A 137 -0.76 25.94 9.97
CA ALA A 137 0.31 25.91 8.98
C ALA A 137 1.54 25.14 9.48
N GLN A 138 1.94 25.37 10.73
CA GLN A 138 3.06 24.67 11.36
C GLN A 138 2.79 23.16 11.48
N ALA A 139 1.62 22.78 11.99
CA ALA A 139 1.22 21.39 12.12
C ALA A 139 1.06 20.71 10.75
N LEU A 140 0.52 21.43 9.76
CA LEU A 140 0.42 20.95 8.38
C LEU A 140 1.81 20.64 7.81
N GLY A 141 2.78 21.54 8.01
CA GLY A 141 4.16 21.33 7.58
C GLY A 141 4.82 20.13 8.25
N ALA A 142 4.59 19.91 9.56
CA ALA A 142 5.08 18.74 10.27
C ALA A 142 4.50 17.43 9.70
N THR A 143 3.19 17.38 9.46
CA THR A 143 2.53 16.22 8.84
C THR A 143 2.97 16.02 7.38
N SER A 144 3.17 17.09 6.60
CA SER A 144 3.68 16.95 5.23
C SER A 144 5.08 16.32 5.19
N LYS A 145 5.93 16.58 6.19
CA LYS A 145 7.26 15.96 6.27
C LYS A 145 7.20 14.45 6.51
N THR A 146 6.23 13.94 7.26
CA THR A 146 6.08 12.48 7.44
C THR A 146 5.71 11.80 6.13
N CYS A 147 4.86 12.43 5.32
CA CYS A 147 4.52 11.96 3.98
C CYS A 147 5.72 12.06 3.02
N GLY A 148 6.44 13.19 3.07
CA GLY A 148 7.60 13.47 2.21
C GLY A 148 8.72 12.45 2.39
N GLY A 149 9.11 12.16 3.64
CA GLY A 149 10.17 11.19 3.92
C GLY A 149 9.86 9.79 3.36
N CYS A 150 8.61 9.32 3.45
CA CYS A 150 8.22 8.05 2.83
C CYS A 150 8.29 8.12 1.29
N HIS A 151 7.80 9.21 0.69
CA HIS A 151 7.80 9.35 -0.76
C HIS A 151 9.20 9.51 -1.37
N GLU A 152 10.14 10.13 -0.67
CA GLU A 152 11.53 10.29 -1.13
C GLU A 152 12.21 8.93 -1.33
N ASP A 153 12.06 8.05 -0.34
CA ASP A 153 12.73 6.76 -0.32
C ASP A 153 11.96 5.71 -1.13
N PHE A 154 10.63 5.68 -1.04
CA PHE A 154 9.84 4.55 -1.53
C PHE A 154 8.94 4.84 -2.74
N ARG A 155 8.86 6.09 -3.22
CA ARG A 155 8.07 6.45 -4.40
C ARG A 155 8.96 6.93 -5.54
N VAL A 156 8.75 6.41 -6.75
CA VAL A 156 9.38 6.95 -7.96
C VAL A 156 8.91 8.40 -8.15
N LYS A 157 9.86 9.31 -8.35
CA LYS A 157 9.55 10.70 -8.72
C LYS A 157 8.98 10.68 -10.13
N LYS A 158 7.75 11.18 -10.28
CA LYS A 158 7.16 11.46 -11.58
C LYS A 158 7.60 12.88 -11.97
N ASN A 159 8.19 13.00 -13.16
CA ASN A 159 8.65 14.26 -13.74
C ASN A 159 7.48 15.13 -14.19
#